data_AF-A0A7V9SM73-F1
#
_entry.id   AF-A0A7V9SM73-F1
#
_cell.length_a   1.000
_cell.length_b   1.000
_cell.length_c   1.000
_cell.angle_alpha   90.00
_cell.angle_beta   90.00
_cell.angle_gamma   90.00
#
_symmetry.space_group_name_H-M   'P 1'
#
loop_
_entity.id
_entity.type
_entity.pdbx_description
1 polymer ?
#
loop_
_entity_poly.entity_id
_entity_poly.type
_entity_poly.pdbx_seq_one_letter_code
_entity_poly.pdbx_strand_id
1 'polypeptide(L)'
;TEKKGKLFVFGESGRWNRLGAYIVHVALLTLFIGHFCSLQFGFDADVRMMPGQVTNEIQLIEFNLDQQERYAASLPFTITCTDIQQKLIDPKGSIEINNTLDWRTQIRIDDPEYGAVVADVSLNKPFEYRGYRFFQASAITLGSARNMTLELIPQEGGEPLTINLARNGSTTLPDGTKVDYEAFFPDFTFNSEGKPDTRSAAYNNPAVVLNITTPASEKSRVYAFAGNVSDKIPVGAPKAGYKWRLKEFEKSPLAHVLSIKYDPFNAAFVAWYIGGFGLIGALCFVFFVSHRRIWALIDKKEEDLFEVVLGGNTNRNEQGFEDKFKKLLQNLN
;
A
#
# COMPACT_ATOMS: atom_id res chain seq x y z
N THR A 1 -3.46 -2.42 -63.58
CA THR A 1 -3.99 -3.46 -64.48
C THR A 1 -4.49 -2.79 -65.74
N GLU A 2 -4.20 -3.39 -66.90
CA GLU A 2 -4.65 -2.87 -68.19
C GLU A 2 -5.92 -3.59 -68.65
N LYS A 3 -6.94 -2.85 -69.07
CA LYS A 3 -8.20 -3.42 -69.56
C LYS A 3 -8.76 -2.55 -70.67
N LYS A 4 -8.94 -3.11 -71.87
CA LYS A 4 -9.44 -2.42 -73.07
C LYS A 4 -8.63 -1.15 -73.45
N GLY A 5 -7.29 -1.23 -73.41
CA GLY A 5 -6.41 -0.12 -73.77
C GLY A 5 -6.29 1.01 -72.74
N LYS A 6 -6.90 0.84 -71.56
CA LYS A 6 -6.81 1.79 -70.43
C LYS A 6 -5.98 1.20 -69.30
N LEU A 7 -5.06 2.00 -68.77
CA LEU A 7 -4.21 1.62 -67.63
C LEU A 7 -4.84 2.12 -66.32
N PHE A 8 -5.15 1.18 -65.42
CA PHE A 8 -5.62 1.48 -64.07
C PHE A 8 -4.50 1.31 -63.06
N VAL A 9 -4.20 2.36 -62.30
CA VAL A 9 -3.26 2.35 -61.18
C VAL A 9 -4.04 2.52 -59.87
N PHE A 10 -3.75 1.68 -58.89
CA PHE A 10 -4.36 1.75 -57.56
C PHE A 10 -3.27 1.80 -56.49
N GLY A 11 -3.37 2.77 -55.60
CA GLY A 11 -2.55 2.88 -54.41
C GLY A 11 -3.42 2.98 -53.17
N GLU A 12 -3.06 2.26 -52.10
CA GLU A 12 -3.67 2.44 -50.79
C GLU A 12 -2.64 2.51 -49.66
N SER A 13 -2.98 3.27 -48.63
CA SER A 13 -2.17 3.41 -47.42
C SER A 13 -3.07 3.44 -46.19
N GLY A 14 -2.61 2.84 -45.08
CA GLY A 14 -3.38 2.80 -43.83
C GLY A 14 -4.50 1.75 -43.80
N ARG A 15 -4.39 0.66 -44.57
CA ARG A 15 -5.36 -0.48 -44.58
C ARG A 15 -5.74 -0.97 -43.19
N TRP A 16 -4.77 -0.99 -42.29
CA TRP A 16 -4.91 -1.43 -40.90
C TRP A 16 -5.94 -0.63 -40.10
N ASN A 17 -6.26 0.61 -40.49
CA ASN A 17 -7.27 1.41 -39.80
C ASN A 17 -8.67 0.76 -39.82
N ARG A 18 -8.95 -0.08 -40.83
CA ARG A 18 -10.20 -0.88 -40.87
C ARG A 18 -10.34 -1.83 -39.69
N LEU A 19 -9.22 -2.30 -39.15
CA LEU A 19 -9.21 -3.16 -37.97
C LEU A 19 -9.33 -2.37 -36.66
N GLY A 20 -9.13 -1.05 -36.70
CA GLY A 20 -9.09 -0.22 -35.50
C GLY A 20 -10.37 -0.26 -34.69
N ALA A 21 -11.54 -0.37 -35.33
CA ALA A 21 -12.81 -0.56 -34.63
C ALA A 21 -12.80 -1.84 -33.79
N TYR A 22 -12.30 -2.96 -34.31
CA TYR A 22 -12.21 -4.21 -33.56
C TYR A 22 -11.21 -4.11 -32.41
N ILE A 23 -10.07 -3.45 -32.61
CA ILE A 23 -9.08 -3.23 -31.55
C ILE A 23 -9.69 -2.43 -30.39
N VAL A 24 -10.48 -1.39 -30.68
CA VAL A 24 -11.21 -0.63 -29.66
C VAL A 24 -12.18 -1.52 -28.87
N HIS A 25 -12.96 -2.36 -29.56
CA HIS A 25 -13.91 -3.26 -28.88
C HIS A 25 -13.20 -4.31 -28.02
N VAL A 26 -12.11 -4.90 -28.51
CA VAL A 26 -11.31 -5.86 -27.73
C VAL A 26 -10.74 -5.21 -26.48
N ALA A 27 -10.19 -3.99 -26.58
CA ALA A 27 -9.67 -3.27 -25.43
C ALA A 27 -10.77 -2.93 -24.41
N LEU A 28 -11.94 -2.49 -24.89
CA LEU A 28 -13.10 -2.18 -24.08
C LEU A 28 -13.68 -3.42 -23.38
N LEU A 29 -13.80 -4.55 -24.08
CA LEU A 29 -14.23 -5.82 -23.49
C LEU A 29 -13.21 -6.32 -22.45
N THR A 30 -11.91 -6.20 -22.73
CA THR A 30 -10.85 -6.56 -21.77
C THR A 30 -10.94 -5.72 -20.51
N LEU A 31 -11.19 -4.41 -20.64
CA LEU A 31 -11.37 -3.51 -19.51
C LEU A 31 -12.57 -3.93 -18.66
N PHE A 32 -13.74 -4.15 -19.27
CA PHE A 32 -14.95 -4.50 -18.52
C PHE A 32 -14.87 -5.90 -17.90
N ILE A 33 -14.37 -6.90 -18.62
CA ILE A 33 -14.23 -8.25 -18.10
C ILE A 33 -13.22 -8.28 -16.95
N GLY A 34 -12.06 -7.61 -17.11
CA GLY A 34 -11.07 -7.55 -16.04
C GLY A 34 -11.62 -6.85 -14.78
N HIS A 35 -12.34 -5.74 -14.95
CA HIS A 35 -12.95 -5.06 -13.81
C HIS A 35 -14.04 -5.92 -13.15
N PHE A 36 -14.90 -6.55 -13.94
CA PHE A 36 -15.92 -7.48 -13.45
C PHE A 36 -15.32 -8.64 -12.67
N CYS A 37 -14.27 -9.29 -13.19
CA CYS A 37 -13.56 -10.36 -12.48
C CYS A 37 -12.94 -9.85 -11.17
N SER A 38 -12.35 -8.66 -11.17
CA SER A 38 -11.79 -8.08 -9.94
C SER A 38 -12.86 -7.84 -8.86
N LEU A 39 -14.06 -7.42 -9.25
CA LEU A 39 -15.17 -7.21 -8.31
C LEU A 39 -15.78 -8.53 -7.81
N GLN A 40 -15.86 -9.54 -8.67
CA GLN A 40 -16.52 -10.80 -8.35
C GLN A 40 -15.65 -11.74 -7.49
N PHE A 41 -14.34 -11.72 -7.71
CA PHE A 41 -13.39 -12.64 -7.06
C PHE A 41 -12.45 -11.97 -6.07
N GLY A 42 -12.41 -10.64 -6.06
CA GLY A 42 -11.61 -9.86 -5.15
C GLY A 42 -12.42 -9.31 -3.98
N PHE A 43 -11.71 -8.78 -2.98
CA PHE A 43 -12.32 -8.06 -1.87
C PHE A 43 -11.35 -7.06 -1.26
N ASP A 44 -11.89 -6.06 -0.56
CA ASP A 44 -11.14 -5.13 0.27
C ASP A 44 -11.47 -5.40 1.75
N ALA A 45 -10.44 -5.41 2.59
CA ALA A 45 -10.58 -5.63 4.03
C ALA A 45 -9.61 -4.75 4.84
N ASP A 46 -9.93 -4.52 6.10
CA ASP A 46 -9.03 -3.93 7.08
C ASP A 46 -8.57 -4.97 8.10
N VAL A 47 -7.35 -4.82 8.57
CA VAL A 47 -6.86 -5.57 9.73
C VAL A 47 -6.07 -4.65 10.65
N ARG A 48 -6.43 -4.67 11.93
CA ARG A 48 -5.69 -3.98 12.98
C ARG A 48 -4.54 -4.87 13.44
N MET A 49 -3.35 -4.29 13.47
CA MET A 49 -2.09 -4.95 13.80
C MET A 49 -1.40 -4.24 14.97
N MET A 50 -1.37 -4.91 16.13
CA MET A 50 -0.50 -4.57 17.26
C MET A 50 0.71 -5.49 17.31
N PRO A 51 1.92 -5.02 17.69
CA PRO A 51 3.06 -5.91 17.89
C PRO A 51 2.73 -7.04 18.85
N GLY A 52 3.10 -8.27 18.48
CA GLY A 52 2.77 -9.51 19.19
C GLY A 52 1.39 -10.08 18.88
N GLN A 53 0.51 -9.34 18.19
CA GLN A 53 -0.80 -9.84 17.80
C GLN A 53 -0.67 -10.87 16.68
N VAL A 54 -1.34 -12.00 16.87
CA VAL A 54 -1.50 -13.08 15.91
C VAL A 54 -2.97 -13.13 15.51
N THR A 55 -3.27 -13.05 14.22
CA THR A 55 -4.65 -13.11 13.73
C THR A 55 -4.70 -13.75 12.34
N ASN A 56 -5.78 -14.47 12.08
CA ASN A 56 -6.23 -14.82 10.74
C ASN A 56 -7.57 -14.13 10.40
N GLU A 57 -8.11 -13.33 11.31
CA GLU A 57 -9.36 -12.60 11.11
C GLU A 57 -9.11 -11.22 10.52
N ILE A 58 -9.92 -10.87 9.52
CA ILE A 58 -9.94 -9.60 8.79
C ILE A 58 -11.36 -9.04 8.78
N GLN A 59 -11.50 -7.73 8.62
CA GLN A 59 -12.79 -7.06 8.51
C GLN A 59 -13.04 -6.67 7.05
N LEU A 60 -13.90 -7.41 6.36
CA LEU A 60 -14.33 -7.06 5.00
C LEU A 60 -15.05 -5.71 5.02
N ILE A 61 -14.83 -4.91 3.99
CA ILE A 61 -15.54 -3.65 3.79
C ILE A 61 -16.51 -3.86 2.63
N GLU A 62 -17.80 -3.97 2.94
CA GLU A 62 -18.84 -4.04 1.92
C GLU A 62 -19.55 -2.69 1.81
N PHE A 63 -19.56 -2.12 0.61
CA PHE A 63 -20.25 -0.87 0.30
C PHE A 63 -21.63 -1.21 -0.26
N ASN A 64 -22.66 -1.21 0.58
CA ASN A 64 -24.04 -1.16 0.12
C ASN A 64 -24.45 0.31 -0.08
N LEU A 65 -25.35 0.55 -1.04
CA LEU A 65 -25.79 1.89 -1.47
C LEU A 65 -26.22 2.81 -0.30
N ASP A 66 -26.68 2.23 0.81
CA ASP A 66 -27.15 2.96 1.99
C ASP A 66 -26.30 2.75 3.28
N GLN A 67 -25.44 1.73 3.35
CA GLN A 67 -24.67 1.41 4.57
C GLN A 67 -23.31 0.73 4.27
N GLN A 68 -22.27 1.14 4.98
CA GLN A 68 -20.98 0.44 5.01
C GLN A 68 -21.03 -0.60 6.14
N GLU A 69 -21.07 -1.87 5.77
CA GLU A 69 -21.10 -2.97 6.75
C GLU A 69 -19.71 -3.63 6.81
N ARG A 70 -19.27 -3.96 8.04
CA ARG A 70 -18.01 -4.64 8.30
C ARG A 70 -18.30 -6.03 8.83
N TYR A 71 -17.90 -7.06 8.08
CA TYR A 71 -18.08 -8.46 8.48
C TYR A 71 -16.72 -9.13 8.69
N ALA A 72 -16.63 -9.99 9.70
CA ALA A 72 -15.41 -10.75 9.97
C ALA A 72 -15.27 -11.88 8.93
N ALA A 73 -14.10 -11.99 8.33
CA ALA A 73 -13.71 -13.10 7.47
C ALA A 73 -12.35 -13.65 7.91
N SER A 74 -12.07 -14.90 7.56
CA SER A 74 -10.81 -15.55 7.89
C SER A 74 -9.92 -15.71 6.67
N LEU A 75 -8.64 -15.42 6.84
CA LEU A 75 -7.58 -15.68 5.89
C LEU A 75 -7.18 -17.16 5.91
N PRO A 76 -6.68 -17.71 4.79
CA PRO A 76 -6.17 -19.08 4.72
C PRO A 76 -4.80 -19.27 5.39
N PHE A 77 -4.21 -18.19 5.92
CA PHE A 77 -2.93 -18.16 6.62
C PHE A 77 -3.04 -17.26 7.85
N THR A 78 -2.08 -17.37 8.76
CA THR A 78 -2.01 -16.53 9.95
C THR A 78 -1.03 -15.38 9.72
N ILE A 79 -1.39 -14.19 10.19
CA ILE A 79 -0.52 -13.03 10.19
C ILE A 79 -0.16 -12.68 11.63
N THR A 80 1.14 -12.54 11.88
CA THR A 80 1.70 -12.03 13.13
C THR A 80 2.32 -10.67 12.89
N CYS A 81 1.90 -9.65 13.64
CA CYS A 81 2.58 -8.35 13.63
C CYS A 81 3.80 -8.44 14.56
N THR A 82 5.00 -8.42 13.99
CA THR A 82 6.24 -8.58 14.78
C THR A 82 6.74 -7.25 15.32
N ASP A 83 6.60 -6.17 14.54
CA ASP A 83 7.09 -4.85 14.90
C ASP A 83 6.31 -3.75 14.17
N ILE A 84 6.17 -2.60 14.82
CA ILE A 84 5.68 -1.38 14.18
C ILE A 84 6.61 -0.22 14.48
N GLN A 85 6.95 0.51 13.42
CA GLN A 85 7.86 1.63 13.48
C GLN A 85 7.23 2.82 12.77
N GLN A 86 7.42 4.00 13.35
CA GLN A 86 7.02 5.27 12.76
C GLN A 86 8.25 6.16 12.61
N LYS A 87 8.52 6.59 11.39
CA LYS A 87 9.55 7.60 11.12
C LYS A 87 8.88 8.96 11.07
N LEU A 88 9.25 9.86 11.97
CA LEU A 88 8.67 11.19 12.05
C LEU A 88 9.41 12.19 11.16
N ILE A 89 8.71 13.26 10.76
CA ILE A 89 9.30 14.41 10.05
C ILE A 89 10.14 15.22 11.04
N ASP A 90 9.53 15.66 12.16
CA ASP A 90 10.23 16.15 13.33
C ASP A 90 10.34 15.02 14.37
N PRO A 91 11.56 14.51 14.66
CA PRO A 91 11.78 13.47 15.66
C PRO A 91 11.29 13.83 17.07
N LYS A 92 11.21 15.12 17.41
CA LYS A 92 10.74 15.57 18.73
C LYS A 92 9.23 15.82 18.78
N GLY A 93 8.58 15.88 17.62
CA GLY A 93 7.17 16.18 17.47
C GLY A 93 6.20 15.09 17.96
N SER A 94 4.94 15.23 17.56
CA SER A 94 3.89 14.27 17.88
C SER A 94 3.96 13.02 16.97
N ILE A 95 3.33 11.93 17.40
CA ILE A 95 3.11 10.71 16.60
C ILE A 95 1.87 10.82 15.70
N GLU A 96 1.26 12.00 15.62
CA GLU A 96 0.15 12.26 14.72
C GLU A 96 0.53 12.03 13.24
N ILE A 97 -0.50 11.74 12.45
CA ILE A 97 -0.36 11.44 11.02
C ILE A 97 0.35 12.58 10.27
N ASN A 98 0.08 13.84 10.63
CA ASN A 98 0.66 15.01 9.99
C ASN A 98 2.18 15.16 10.19
N ASN A 99 2.77 14.53 11.21
CA ASN A 99 4.21 14.53 11.49
C ASN A 99 4.87 13.20 11.09
N THR A 100 4.21 12.39 10.25
CA THR A 100 4.72 11.09 9.82
C THR A 100 5.39 11.18 8.45
N LEU A 101 6.62 10.68 8.36
CA LEU A 101 7.31 10.45 7.10
C LEU A 101 7.07 9.04 6.54
N ASP A 102 7.11 8.01 7.39
CA ASP A 102 6.79 6.63 7.01
C ASP A 102 6.20 5.84 8.20
N TRP A 103 5.28 4.94 7.89
CA TRP A 103 4.79 3.89 8.78
C TRP A 103 5.22 2.56 8.26
N ARG A 104 6.04 1.85 9.04
CA ARG A 104 6.44 0.48 8.74
C ARG A 104 5.72 -0.47 9.68
N THR A 105 5.00 -1.43 9.12
CA THR A 105 4.51 -2.61 9.85
C THR A 105 5.28 -3.81 9.36
N GLN A 106 5.99 -4.49 10.25
CA GLN A 106 6.58 -5.78 9.94
C GLN A 106 5.57 -6.88 10.27
N ILE A 107 5.26 -7.69 9.27
CA ILE A 107 4.37 -8.82 9.39
C ILE A 107 5.13 -10.11 9.09
N ARG A 108 4.79 -11.15 9.84
CA ARG A 108 5.14 -12.54 9.53
C ARG A 108 3.87 -13.26 9.11
N ILE A 109 3.86 -13.77 7.90
CA ILE A 109 2.82 -14.65 7.38
C ILE A 109 3.28 -16.08 7.62
N ASP A 110 2.48 -16.86 8.34
CA ASP A 110 2.67 -18.30 8.50
C ASP A 110 1.62 -19.01 7.66
N ASP A 111 2.04 -19.50 6.50
CA ASP A 111 1.19 -20.20 5.54
C ASP A 111 1.43 -21.72 5.62
N PRO A 112 0.39 -22.53 5.89
CA PRO A 112 0.51 -23.98 5.97
C PRO A 112 1.05 -24.65 4.68
N GLU A 113 0.83 -24.02 3.51
CA GLU A 113 1.15 -24.60 2.21
C GLU A 113 2.51 -24.10 1.67
N TYR A 114 2.89 -22.85 1.97
CA TYR A 114 4.07 -22.18 1.41
C TYR A 114 5.16 -21.81 2.44
N GLY A 115 4.90 -22.03 3.73
CA GLY A 115 5.82 -21.75 4.81
C GLY A 115 5.71 -20.32 5.37
N ALA A 116 6.72 -19.93 6.16
CA ALA A 116 6.73 -18.64 6.83
C ALA A 116 7.49 -17.58 6.03
N VAL A 117 6.90 -16.40 5.87
CA VAL A 117 7.49 -15.24 5.20
C VAL A 117 7.42 -14.03 6.12
N VAL A 118 8.52 -13.29 6.24
CA VAL A 118 8.57 -12.01 6.96
C VAL A 118 8.70 -10.90 5.93
N ALA A 119 7.86 -9.88 6.05
CA ALA A 119 7.83 -8.76 5.13
C ALA A 119 7.50 -7.45 5.84
N ASP A 120 7.94 -6.35 5.22
CA ASP A 120 7.66 -4.99 5.68
C ASP A 120 6.62 -4.35 4.76
N VAL A 121 5.60 -3.75 5.37
CA VAL A 121 4.59 -2.92 4.70
C VAL A 121 4.85 -1.46 5.08
N SER A 122 5.22 -0.63 4.09
CA SER A 122 5.45 0.81 4.26
C SER A 122 4.49 1.65 3.42
N LEU A 123 4.35 2.94 3.71
CA LEU A 123 3.38 3.84 3.05
C LEU A 123 3.49 3.81 1.51
N ASN A 124 4.73 3.78 1.01
CA ASN A 124 5.05 3.78 -0.42
C ASN A 124 5.56 2.42 -0.93
N LYS A 125 5.53 1.39 -0.08
CA LYS A 125 6.01 0.06 -0.42
C LYS A 125 5.00 -0.98 0.07
N PRO A 126 3.95 -1.25 -0.73
CA PRO A 126 3.03 -2.32 -0.41
C PRO A 126 3.72 -3.67 -0.49
N PHE A 127 3.16 -4.65 0.21
CA PHE A 127 3.60 -6.03 0.16
C PHE A 127 2.56 -6.89 -0.55
N GLU A 128 3.01 -7.84 -1.37
CA GLU A 128 2.13 -8.72 -2.14
C GLU A 128 2.44 -10.19 -1.82
N TYR A 129 1.39 -10.97 -1.59
CA TYR A 129 1.50 -12.39 -1.28
C TYR A 129 0.25 -13.14 -1.74
N ARG A 130 0.38 -14.14 -2.62
CA ARG A 130 -0.74 -14.98 -3.11
C ARG A 130 -1.99 -14.20 -3.59
N GLY A 131 -1.79 -13.05 -4.26
CA GLY A 131 -2.90 -12.18 -4.71
C GLY A 131 -3.45 -11.23 -3.64
N TYR A 132 -2.99 -11.33 -2.39
CA TYR A 132 -3.23 -10.34 -1.33
C TYR A 132 -2.20 -9.22 -1.42
N ARG A 133 -2.67 -7.98 -1.41
CA ARG A 133 -1.85 -6.78 -1.39
C ARG A 133 -2.12 -6.03 -0.10
N PHE A 134 -1.07 -5.80 0.68
CA PHE A 134 -1.13 -5.13 1.97
C PHE A 134 -0.68 -3.69 1.80
N PHE A 135 -1.52 -2.75 2.23
CA PHE A 135 -1.27 -1.32 2.22
C PHE A 135 -1.38 -0.76 3.62
N GLN A 136 -0.62 0.30 3.93
CA GLN A 136 -0.88 1.10 5.11
C GLN A 136 -2.16 1.91 4.91
N ALA A 137 -3.13 1.76 5.82
CA ALA A 137 -4.38 2.52 5.79
C ALA A 137 -4.38 3.65 6.83
N SER A 138 -4.07 3.32 8.09
CA SER A 138 -4.02 4.30 9.18
C SER A 138 -3.23 3.79 10.38
N ALA A 139 -3.08 4.62 11.41
CA ALA A 139 -2.45 4.25 12.68
C ALA A 139 -3.36 4.62 13.85
N ILE A 140 -3.34 3.80 14.90
CA ILE A 140 -3.94 4.13 16.20
C ILE A 140 -2.89 4.87 17.00
N THR A 141 -2.94 6.20 16.96
CA THR A 141 -1.94 7.12 17.54
C THR A 141 -2.02 7.22 19.07
N LEU A 142 -2.50 6.17 19.76
CA LEU A 142 -2.29 6.03 21.20
C LEU A 142 -0.80 5.82 21.45
N GLY A 143 -0.18 6.72 22.23
CA GLY A 143 1.25 6.69 22.49
C GLY A 143 1.73 5.37 23.09
N SER A 144 2.82 4.84 22.54
CA SER A 144 3.51 3.65 23.03
C SER A 144 5.01 3.77 22.76
N ALA A 145 5.81 2.85 23.28
CA ALA A 145 7.25 2.84 23.05
C ALA A 145 7.66 1.58 22.30
N ARG A 146 8.47 1.72 21.24
CA ARG A 146 9.02 0.59 20.49
C ARG A 146 10.27 0.03 21.17
N ASN A 147 11.21 0.92 21.50
CA ASN A 147 12.41 0.63 22.26
C ASN A 147 12.49 1.55 23.47
N MET A 148 12.96 1.04 24.59
CA MET A 148 13.07 1.77 25.87
C MET A 148 14.43 1.52 26.49
N THR A 149 14.97 2.57 27.10
CA THR A 149 16.18 2.53 27.91
C THR A 149 15.77 2.77 29.36
N LEU A 150 16.01 1.78 30.22
CA LEU A 150 15.70 1.84 31.64
C LEU A 150 16.99 2.04 32.43
N GLU A 151 16.92 2.83 33.48
CA GLU A 151 18.00 3.07 34.43
C GLU A 151 17.58 2.55 35.80
N LEU A 152 18.38 1.63 36.33
CA LEU A 152 18.17 0.94 37.59
C LEU A 152 19.17 1.49 38.60
N ILE A 153 18.66 2.18 39.61
CA ILE A 153 19.47 2.81 40.65
C ILE A 153 19.50 1.86 41.86
N PRO A 154 20.66 1.29 42.24
CA PRO A 154 20.76 0.39 43.39
C PRO A 154 20.39 1.09 44.71
N GLN A 155 19.63 0.43 45.58
CA GLN A 155 19.29 0.98 46.90
C GLN A 155 20.49 1.06 47.86
N GLU A 156 21.41 0.10 47.76
CA GLU A 156 22.58 0.01 48.65
C GLU A 156 23.69 1.00 48.27
N GLY A 157 23.45 1.86 47.27
CA GLY A 157 24.44 2.76 46.71
C GLY A 157 25.30 2.06 45.64
N GLY A 158 25.60 2.78 44.57
CA GLY A 158 26.35 2.26 43.43
C GLY A 158 26.08 3.02 42.14
N GLU A 159 26.80 2.67 41.08
CA GLU A 159 26.57 3.21 39.73
C GLU A 159 25.23 2.69 39.18
N PRO A 160 24.39 3.56 38.55
CA PRO A 160 23.16 3.13 37.92
C PRO A 160 23.40 2.14 36.77
N LEU A 161 22.66 1.05 36.75
CA LEU A 161 22.68 0.09 35.65
C LEU A 161 21.72 0.54 34.55
N THR A 162 22.16 0.53 33.29
CA THR A 162 21.30 0.84 32.14
C THR A 162 20.97 -0.43 31.37
N ILE A 163 19.68 -0.64 31.06
CA ILE A 163 19.21 -1.77 30.24
C ILE A 163 18.34 -1.27 29.08
N ASN A 164 18.44 -1.95 27.94
CA ASN A 164 17.56 -1.71 26.80
C ASN A 164 16.49 -2.81 26.74
N LEU A 165 15.24 -2.41 26.50
CA LEU A 165 14.11 -3.31 26.40
C LEU A 165 13.24 -2.89 25.20
N ALA A 166 13.05 -3.82 24.27
CA ALA A 166 12.09 -3.67 23.18
C ALA A 166 10.66 -3.97 23.67
N ARG A 167 9.65 -3.41 22.99
CA ARG A 167 8.24 -3.75 23.21
C ARG A 167 8.04 -5.26 23.07
N ASN A 168 7.27 -5.85 23.98
CA ASN A 168 7.06 -7.30 24.10
C ASN A 168 8.35 -8.13 24.27
N GLY A 169 9.47 -7.48 24.55
CA GLY A 169 10.75 -8.12 24.79
C GLY A 169 10.91 -8.55 26.24
N SER A 170 12.03 -9.25 26.47
CA SER A 170 12.51 -9.58 27.80
C SER A 170 14.02 -9.40 27.87
N THR A 171 14.54 -9.18 29.07
CA THR A 171 15.98 -9.09 29.33
C THR A 171 16.31 -9.71 30.69
N THR A 172 17.57 -10.03 30.92
CA THR A 172 18.05 -10.59 32.19
C THR A 172 19.13 -9.68 32.75
N LEU A 173 18.96 -9.30 34.00
CA LEU A 173 19.92 -8.48 34.74
C LEU A 173 21.16 -9.31 35.15
N PRO A 174 22.29 -8.66 35.48
CA PRO A 174 23.50 -9.35 35.92
C PRO A 174 23.34 -10.20 37.20
N ASP A 175 22.36 -9.86 38.04
CA ASP A 175 22.00 -10.59 39.25
C ASP A 175 21.15 -11.85 38.97
N GLY A 176 20.79 -12.09 37.70
CA GLY A 176 19.91 -13.19 37.27
C GLY A 176 18.41 -12.85 37.29
N THR A 177 18.02 -11.63 37.66
CA THR A 177 16.62 -11.20 37.63
C THR A 177 16.14 -11.06 36.18
N LYS A 178 15.06 -11.76 35.84
CA LYS A 178 14.42 -11.65 34.52
C LYS A 178 13.42 -10.49 34.52
N VAL A 179 13.44 -9.68 33.48
CA VAL A 179 12.56 -8.52 33.26
C VAL A 179 11.78 -8.76 31.97
N ASP A 180 10.46 -8.90 32.09
CA ASP A 180 9.53 -9.08 30.98
C ASP A 180 8.69 -7.80 30.80
N TYR A 181 8.57 -7.31 29.56
CA TYR A 181 7.67 -6.21 29.23
C TYR A 181 6.22 -6.59 29.51
N GLU A 182 5.44 -5.70 30.14
CA GLU A 182 4.00 -5.90 30.32
C GLU A 182 3.17 -4.89 29.51
N ALA A 183 3.35 -3.60 29.77
CA ALA A 183 2.55 -2.55 29.13
C ALA A 183 3.25 -1.20 29.18
N PHE A 184 2.89 -0.30 28.27
CA PHE A 184 3.35 1.08 28.26
C PHE A 184 2.16 2.04 28.30
N PHE A 185 2.25 3.07 29.13
CA PHE A 185 1.23 4.09 29.30
C PHE A 185 1.84 5.47 29.02
N PRO A 186 1.37 6.23 28.00
CA PRO A 186 1.94 7.52 27.66
C PRO A 186 1.55 8.64 28.65
N ASP A 187 0.40 8.51 29.32
CA ASP A 187 -0.09 9.44 30.36
C ASP A 187 -0.66 8.64 31.55
N PHE A 188 0.23 8.04 32.34
CA PHE A 188 -0.13 7.08 33.37
C PHE A 188 -1.05 7.66 34.44
N THR A 189 -2.13 6.93 34.73
CA THR A 189 -3.08 7.18 35.82
C THR A 189 -3.62 5.85 36.35
N PHE A 190 -4.30 5.87 37.49
CA PHE A 190 -5.14 4.76 37.91
C PHE A 190 -6.60 5.05 37.55
N ASN A 191 -7.32 4.05 37.09
CA ASN A 191 -8.77 4.14 36.89
C ASN A 191 -9.51 3.97 38.23
N SER A 192 -10.84 4.08 38.20
CA SER A 192 -11.71 3.91 39.38
C SER A 192 -11.62 2.53 40.03
N GLU A 193 -11.15 1.50 39.31
CA GLU A 193 -10.91 0.15 39.82
C GLU A 193 -9.50 -0.04 40.41
N GLY A 194 -8.66 1.00 40.42
CA GLY A 194 -7.28 0.93 40.89
C GLY A 194 -6.33 0.21 39.94
N LYS A 195 -6.71 0.00 38.67
CA LYS A 195 -5.84 -0.59 37.63
C LYS A 195 -5.09 0.51 36.87
N PRO A 196 -3.86 0.24 36.39
CA PRO A 196 -3.13 1.13 35.50
C PRO A 196 -3.92 1.46 34.23
N ASP A 197 -3.97 2.73 33.86
CA ASP A 197 -4.63 3.24 32.67
C ASP A 197 -3.91 4.49 32.13
N THR A 198 -4.31 4.97 30.95
CA THR A 198 -3.79 6.20 30.34
C THR A 198 -4.86 7.27 30.24
N ARG A 199 -4.56 8.49 30.70
CA ARG A 199 -5.50 9.62 30.64
C ARG A 199 -5.66 10.18 29.24
N SER A 200 -4.58 10.19 28.46
CA SER A 200 -4.56 10.72 27.10
C SER A 200 -3.60 9.93 26.20
N ALA A 201 -3.64 10.18 24.89
CA ALA A 201 -2.70 9.59 23.93
C ALA A 201 -1.32 10.27 23.92
N ALA A 202 -1.22 11.47 24.50
CA ALA A 202 0.00 12.26 24.54
C ALA A 202 0.97 11.77 25.62
N TYR A 203 2.27 11.98 25.40
CA TYR A 203 3.33 11.57 26.31
C TYR A 203 3.53 12.56 27.46
N ASN A 204 2.52 12.73 28.32
CA ASN A 204 2.57 13.68 29.44
C ASN A 204 3.23 13.09 30.70
N ASN A 205 2.91 11.82 31.01
CA ASN A 205 3.47 11.09 32.13
C ASN A 205 3.79 9.64 31.73
N PRO A 206 4.81 9.43 30.88
CA PRO A 206 5.11 8.11 30.35
C PRO A 206 5.61 7.16 31.42
N ALA A 207 5.03 5.98 31.48
CA ALA A 207 5.44 4.90 32.37
C ALA A 207 5.39 3.55 31.65
N VAL A 208 6.38 2.70 31.92
CA VAL A 208 6.37 1.30 31.52
C VAL A 208 6.14 0.42 32.73
N VAL A 209 5.31 -0.60 32.55
CA VAL A 209 5.03 -1.64 33.52
C VAL A 209 5.80 -2.89 33.10
N LEU A 210 6.51 -3.46 34.05
CA LEU A 210 7.40 -4.60 33.86
C LEU A 210 7.05 -5.69 34.87
N ASN A 211 7.13 -6.93 34.43
CA ASN A 211 7.11 -8.08 35.32
C ASN A 211 8.54 -8.53 35.58
N ILE A 212 8.95 -8.54 36.84
CA ILE A 212 10.26 -9.04 37.24
C ILE A 212 10.13 -10.40 37.93
N THR A 213 11.06 -11.30 37.63
CA THR A 213 11.20 -12.60 38.28
C THR A 213 12.62 -12.70 38.84
N THR A 214 12.76 -12.71 40.16
CA THR A 214 14.08 -12.81 40.82
C THR A 214 14.65 -14.23 40.69
N PRO A 215 15.95 -14.45 40.94
CA PRO A 215 16.55 -15.79 40.98
C PRO A 215 15.87 -16.73 41.99
N ALA A 216 15.28 -16.17 43.05
CA ALA A 216 14.47 -16.88 44.03
C ALA A 216 13.06 -17.25 43.52
N SER A 217 12.77 -17.02 42.24
CA SER A 217 11.46 -17.23 41.58
C SER A 217 10.32 -16.36 42.14
N GLU A 218 10.63 -15.25 42.80
CA GLU A 218 9.62 -14.29 43.24
C GLU A 218 9.21 -13.38 42.08
N LYS A 219 7.92 -13.32 41.79
CA LYS A 219 7.35 -12.46 40.76
C LYS A 219 6.84 -11.17 41.36
N SER A 220 7.22 -10.04 40.79
CA SER A 220 6.64 -8.75 41.17
C SER A 220 6.50 -7.81 39.98
N ARG A 221 5.55 -6.89 40.06
CA ARG A 221 5.31 -5.87 39.04
C ARG A 221 5.99 -4.56 39.42
N VAL A 222 6.70 -3.95 38.47
CA VAL A 222 7.46 -2.72 38.63
C VAL A 222 6.96 -1.66 37.66
N TYR A 223 7.01 -0.40 38.09
CA TYR A 223 6.66 0.75 37.26
C TYR A 223 7.89 1.65 37.12
N ALA A 224 8.30 1.90 35.89
CA ALA A 224 9.40 2.81 35.58
C ALA A 224 8.84 4.04 34.87
N PHE A 225 8.96 5.20 35.51
CA PHE A 225 8.45 6.48 35.02
C PHE A 225 9.56 7.29 34.35
N ALA A 226 9.19 8.07 33.32
CA ALA A 226 10.12 9.02 32.70
C ALA A 226 10.33 10.28 33.54
N GLY A 227 9.29 10.69 34.27
CA GLY A 227 9.36 11.81 35.21
C GLY A 227 9.91 11.39 36.58
N ASN A 228 10.32 12.40 37.37
CA ASN A 228 10.67 12.19 38.77
C ASN A 228 9.40 11.91 39.58
N VAL A 229 9.18 10.65 39.94
CA VAL A 229 8.13 10.26 40.88
C VAL A 229 8.64 10.42 42.30
N SER A 230 7.86 11.09 43.14
CA SER A 230 8.17 11.26 44.55
C SER A 230 8.29 9.88 45.24
N ASP A 231 9.29 9.73 46.10
CA ASP A 231 9.50 8.51 46.90
C ASP A 231 8.32 8.17 47.83
N LYS A 232 7.37 9.11 47.99
CA LYS A 232 6.14 8.93 48.77
C LYS A 232 5.05 8.15 48.02
N ILE A 233 5.21 7.91 46.72
CA ILE A 233 4.23 7.18 45.89
C ILE A 233 4.63 5.69 45.86
N PRO A 234 3.82 4.76 46.41
CA PRO A 234 4.17 3.33 46.52
C PRO A 234 4.52 2.66 45.19
N VAL A 235 4.03 3.21 44.08
CA VAL A 235 4.21 2.71 42.72
C VAL A 235 5.65 2.93 42.22
N GLY A 236 6.33 3.98 42.71
CA GLY A 236 7.73 4.27 42.41
C GLY A 236 8.71 3.74 43.46
N ALA A 237 8.22 2.95 44.43
CA ALA A 237 9.07 2.34 45.45
C ALA A 237 10.04 1.34 44.81
N PRO A 238 11.28 1.26 45.32
CA PRO A 238 12.25 0.32 44.83
C PRO A 238 11.78 -1.13 45.01
N LYS A 239 12.02 -1.96 43.99
CA LYS A 239 11.66 -3.38 43.96
C LYS A 239 12.85 -4.18 43.44
N ALA A 240 13.05 -5.35 44.04
CA ALA A 240 14.23 -6.19 43.81
C ALA A 240 15.57 -5.43 43.98
N GLY A 241 15.66 -4.54 44.98
CA GLY A 241 16.89 -3.79 45.28
C GLY A 241 17.19 -2.60 44.36
N TYR A 242 16.34 -2.32 43.37
CA TYR A 242 16.52 -1.23 42.43
C TYR A 242 15.35 -0.24 42.43
N LYS A 243 15.66 1.05 42.27
CA LYS A 243 14.70 2.08 41.84
C LYS A 243 14.73 2.18 40.33
N TRP A 244 13.57 2.05 39.71
CA TRP A 244 13.44 1.92 38.26
C TRP A 244 13.03 3.23 37.61
N ARG A 245 13.79 3.67 36.62
CA ARG A 245 13.53 4.90 35.87
C ARG A 245 13.49 4.62 34.37
N LEU A 246 12.52 5.20 33.67
CA LEU A 246 12.50 5.20 32.21
C LEU A 246 13.35 6.39 31.74
N LYS A 247 14.54 6.12 31.19
CA LYS A 247 15.48 7.17 30.81
C LYS A 247 15.15 7.74 29.43
N GLU A 248 15.00 6.86 28.45
CA GLU A 248 14.73 7.21 27.05
C GLU A 248 13.76 6.19 26.44
N PHE A 249 13.02 6.62 25.42
CA PHE A 249 12.16 5.72 24.65
C PHE A 249 11.91 6.24 23.24
N GLU A 250 11.76 5.31 22.30
CA GLU A 250 11.35 5.57 20.92
C GLU A 250 9.82 5.62 20.84
N LYS A 251 9.26 6.81 20.59
CA LYS A 251 7.82 7.03 20.38
C LYS A 251 7.33 6.18 19.20
N SER A 252 6.24 5.47 19.38
CA SER A 252 5.62 4.65 18.35
C SER A 252 4.12 4.52 18.64
N PRO A 253 3.25 4.39 17.63
CA PRO A 253 1.83 4.17 17.86
C PRO A 253 1.60 2.81 18.55
N LEU A 254 0.38 2.63 19.09
CA LEU A 254 -0.03 1.37 19.67
C LEU A 254 -0.21 0.29 18.59
N ALA A 255 -0.85 0.66 17.49
CA ALA A 255 -1.22 -0.25 16.41
C ALA A 255 -1.21 0.46 15.06
N HIS A 256 -1.03 -0.31 13.99
CA HIS A 256 -1.33 0.12 12.61
C HIS A 256 -2.59 -0.59 12.11
N VAL A 257 -3.26 0.00 11.12
CA VAL A 257 -4.33 -0.63 10.37
C VAL A 257 -3.83 -0.83 8.95
N LEU A 258 -3.79 -2.09 8.53
CA LEU A 258 -3.46 -2.45 7.15
C LEU A 258 -4.74 -2.64 6.37
N SER A 259 -4.78 -2.09 5.16
CA SER A 259 -5.81 -2.42 4.17
C SER A 259 -5.28 -3.57 3.31
N ILE A 260 -6.08 -4.61 3.20
CA ILE A 260 -5.81 -5.82 2.41
C ILE A 260 -6.71 -5.77 1.19
N LYS A 261 -6.11 -5.84 0.01
CA LYS A 261 -6.82 -6.04 -1.25
C LYS A 261 -6.50 -7.41 -1.80
N TYR A 262 -7.52 -8.22 -2.01
CA TYR A 262 -7.37 -9.52 -2.66
C TYR A 262 -7.78 -9.39 -4.13
N ASP A 263 -6.85 -9.66 -5.05
CA ASP A 263 -7.10 -9.78 -6.49
C ASP A 263 -6.33 -11.00 -7.02
N PRO A 264 -6.95 -12.19 -7.00
CA PRO A 264 -6.24 -13.44 -7.30
C PRO A 264 -5.74 -13.54 -8.75
N PHE A 265 -6.40 -12.84 -9.67
CA PHE A 265 -6.10 -12.92 -11.10
C PHE A 265 -5.35 -11.70 -11.63
N ASN A 266 -4.99 -10.76 -10.76
CA ASN A 266 -4.53 -9.43 -11.17
C ASN A 266 -5.50 -8.80 -12.19
N ALA A 267 -6.79 -9.07 -12.05
CA ALA A 267 -7.80 -8.69 -13.01
C ALA A 267 -7.96 -7.16 -13.09
N ALA A 268 -7.77 -6.46 -11.98
CA ALA A 268 -7.74 -4.99 -11.96
C ALA A 268 -6.53 -4.45 -12.76
N PHE A 269 -5.36 -5.09 -12.60
CA PHE A 269 -4.17 -4.72 -13.37
C PHE A 269 -4.40 -4.95 -14.87
N VAL A 270 -4.91 -6.11 -15.26
CA VAL A 270 -5.22 -6.42 -16.67
C VAL A 270 -6.24 -5.41 -17.24
N ALA A 271 -7.30 -5.12 -16.49
CA ALA A 271 -8.33 -4.18 -16.91
C ALA A 271 -7.75 -2.79 -17.20
N TRP A 272 -6.92 -2.27 -16.31
CA TRP A 272 -6.40 -0.91 -16.43
C TRP A 272 -5.22 -0.82 -17.42
N TYR A 273 -4.26 -1.74 -17.31
CA TYR A 273 -3.05 -1.65 -18.13
C TYR A 273 -3.26 -2.18 -19.55
N ILE A 274 -3.95 -3.31 -19.72
CA ILE A 274 -4.17 -3.90 -21.04
C ILE A 274 -5.45 -3.31 -21.65
N GLY A 275 -6.54 -3.28 -20.90
CA GLY A 275 -7.80 -2.69 -21.37
C GLY A 275 -7.72 -1.16 -21.50
N GLY A 276 -7.36 -0.46 -20.42
CA GLY A 276 -7.32 1.00 -20.37
C GLY A 276 -6.29 1.65 -21.30
N PHE A 277 -4.99 1.36 -21.12
CA PHE A 277 -3.98 1.90 -22.06
C PHE A 277 -4.16 1.35 -23.48
N GLY A 278 -4.59 0.09 -23.62
CA GLY A 278 -4.94 -0.46 -24.93
C GLY A 278 -6.06 0.33 -25.61
N LEU A 279 -7.08 0.75 -24.87
CA LEU A 279 -8.18 1.57 -25.38
C LEU A 279 -7.68 2.96 -25.79
N ILE A 280 -6.86 3.60 -24.96
CA ILE A 280 -6.24 4.89 -25.29
C ILE A 280 -5.43 4.77 -26.59
N GLY A 281 -4.57 3.75 -26.69
CA GLY A 281 -3.77 3.48 -27.88
C GLY A 281 -4.63 3.18 -29.11
N ALA A 282 -5.70 2.40 -28.95
CA ALA A 282 -6.62 2.05 -30.03
C ALA A 282 -7.37 3.28 -30.56
N LEU A 283 -7.83 4.17 -29.67
CA LEU A 283 -8.46 5.43 -30.05
C LEU A 283 -7.47 6.34 -30.77
N CYS A 284 -6.25 6.50 -30.26
CA CYS A 284 -5.20 7.23 -30.96
C CYS A 284 -4.95 6.67 -32.37
N PHE A 285 -4.81 5.35 -32.50
CA PHE A 285 -4.64 4.71 -33.80
C PHE A 285 -5.80 5.02 -34.75
N VAL A 286 -7.04 4.87 -34.28
CA VAL A 286 -8.27 5.06 -35.06
C VAL A 286 -8.50 6.53 -35.47
N PHE A 287 -8.08 7.49 -34.65
CA PHE A 287 -8.24 8.92 -34.93
C PHE A 287 -7.10 9.51 -35.76
N PHE A 288 -5.85 9.07 -35.56
CA PHE A 288 -4.69 9.66 -36.23
C PHE A 288 -4.28 8.91 -37.50
N VAL A 289 -4.66 7.66 -37.68
CA VAL A 289 -4.45 6.91 -38.92
C VAL A 289 -5.72 6.98 -39.77
N SER A 290 -5.58 7.30 -41.05
CA SER A 290 -6.67 7.29 -42.04
C SER A 290 -6.34 6.27 -43.11
N HIS A 291 -7.33 5.48 -43.53
CA HIS A 291 -7.20 4.61 -44.68
C HIS A 291 -7.49 5.44 -45.92
N ARG A 292 -6.49 5.59 -46.79
CA ARG A 292 -6.56 6.40 -48.01
C ARG A 292 -6.39 5.49 -49.22
N ARG A 293 -7.17 5.80 -50.26
CA ARG A 293 -7.19 5.10 -51.54
C ARG A 293 -7.13 6.12 -52.66
N ILE A 294 -6.30 5.84 -53.65
CA ILE A 294 -6.18 6.64 -54.87
C ILE A 294 -6.25 5.70 -56.05
N TRP A 295 -7.03 6.09 -57.05
CA TRP A 295 -7.16 5.43 -58.34
C TRP A 295 -6.76 6.41 -59.44
N ALA A 296 -5.96 5.95 -60.39
CA ALA A 296 -5.66 6.68 -61.62
C ALA A 296 -6.11 5.84 -62.81
N LEU A 297 -6.87 6.44 -63.71
CA LEU A 297 -7.22 5.90 -65.01
C LEU A 297 -6.45 6.69 -66.07
N ILE A 298 -5.58 6.02 -66.81
CA ILE A 298 -4.81 6.61 -67.90
C ILE A 298 -5.38 6.06 -69.21
N ASP A 299 -5.90 6.96 -70.04
CA ASP A 299 -6.48 6.68 -71.36
C ASP A 299 -5.62 7.33 -72.44
N LYS A 300 -5.26 6.59 -73.49
CA LYS A 300 -4.44 7.12 -74.59
C LYS A 300 -5.37 7.63 -75.69
N LYS A 301 -5.36 8.94 -75.96
CA LYS A 301 -6.24 9.56 -76.97
C LYS A 301 -5.59 9.63 -78.35
N GLU A 302 -4.34 10.11 -78.47
CA GLU A 302 -3.60 10.25 -79.75
C GLU A 302 -2.09 9.92 -79.56
N GLU A 303 -1.27 9.95 -80.63
CA GLU A 303 0.19 9.85 -80.49
C GLU A 303 0.70 10.98 -79.58
N ASP A 304 1.23 10.60 -78.41
CA ASP A 304 1.73 11.45 -77.31
C ASP A 304 0.73 12.21 -76.42
N LEU A 305 -0.58 11.98 -76.54
CA LEU A 305 -1.59 12.56 -75.63
C LEU A 305 -2.26 11.52 -74.71
N PHE A 306 -2.03 11.65 -73.41
CA PHE A 306 -2.62 10.84 -72.35
C PHE A 306 -3.62 11.65 -71.52
N GLU A 307 -4.83 11.13 -71.35
CA GLU A 307 -5.82 11.67 -70.40
C GLU A 307 -5.72 10.89 -69.08
N VAL A 308 -5.50 11.60 -67.98
CA VAL A 308 -5.39 10.99 -66.65
C VAL A 308 -6.57 11.44 -65.78
N VAL A 309 -7.44 10.49 -65.42
CA VAL A 309 -8.52 10.71 -64.47
C VAL A 309 -8.11 10.17 -63.10
N LEU A 310 -8.03 11.05 -62.11
CA LEU A 310 -7.65 10.70 -60.73
C LEU A 310 -8.88 10.75 -59.81
N GLY A 311 -9.07 9.68 -59.04
CA GLY A 311 -10.08 9.59 -57.99
C GLY A 311 -9.45 9.21 -56.66
N GLY A 312 -10.00 9.72 -55.55
CA GLY A 312 -9.50 9.42 -54.22
C GLY A 312 -10.62 9.20 -53.22
N ASN A 313 -10.36 8.41 -52.18
CA ASN A 313 -11.27 8.20 -51.06
C ASN A 313 -10.47 8.04 -49.76
N THR A 314 -10.96 8.61 -48.67
CA THR A 314 -10.44 8.41 -47.32
C THR A 314 -11.58 8.02 -46.39
N ASN A 315 -11.33 7.13 -45.44
CA ASN A 315 -12.37 6.72 -44.49
C ASN A 315 -12.66 7.78 -43.42
N ARG A 316 -11.76 8.75 -43.23
CA ARG A 316 -11.81 9.81 -42.23
C ARG A 316 -11.04 11.03 -42.71
N ASN A 317 -11.35 12.19 -42.13
CA ASN A 317 -10.70 13.47 -42.44
C ASN A 317 -10.71 13.78 -43.96
N GLU A 318 -11.91 13.80 -44.53
CA GLU A 318 -12.12 14.02 -45.97
C GLU A 318 -11.55 15.36 -46.44
N GLN A 319 -11.80 16.45 -45.70
CA GLN A 319 -11.28 17.78 -46.02
C GLN A 319 -9.75 17.82 -46.08
N GLY A 320 -9.06 17.28 -45.06
CA GLY A 320 -7.60 17.25 -45.05
C GLY A 320 -6.99 16.33 -46.11
N PHE A 321 -7.73 15.32 -46.58
CA PHE A 321 -7.34 14.51 -47.74
C PHE A 321 -7.56 15.27 -49.05
N GLU A 322 -8.69 15.97 -49.19
CA GLU A 322 -9.02 16.77 -50.37
C GLU A 322 -7.95 17.85 -50.64
N ASP A 323 -7.49 18.57 -49.61
CA ASP A 323 -6.44 19.57 -49.75
C ASP A 323 -5.11 18.96 -50.21
N LYS A 324 -4.75 17.79 -49.67
CA LYS A 324 -3.53 17.06 -50.09
C LYS A 324 -3.69 16.53 -51.51
N PHE A 325 -4.88 16.07 -51.88
CA PHE A 325 -5.17 15.56 -53.22
C PHE A 325 -5.13 16.68 -54.26
N LYS A 326 -5.67 17.87 -53.96
CA LYS A 326 -5.56 19.07 -54.82
C LYS A 326 -4.10 19.49 -55.03
N LYS A 327 -3.27 19.48 -53.99
CA LYS A 327 -1.83 19.74 -54.12
C LYS A 327 -1.12 18.72 -55.00
N LEU A 328 -1.51 17.44 -54.90
CA LEU A 328 -0.97 16.39 -55.77
C LEU A 328 -1.34 16.63 -57.24
N LEU A 329 -2.59 17.04 -57.51
CA LEU A 329 -3.04 17.41 -58.86
C LEU A 329 -2.27 18.62 -59.42
N GLN A 330 -1.99 19.63 -58.60
CA GLN A 330 -1.21 20.80 -59.03
C GLN A 330 0.22 20.47 -59.41
N ASN A 331 0.86 19.50 -58.75
CA ASN A 331 2.24 19.09 -59.06
C ASN A 331 2.36 18.16 -60.28
N LEU A 332 1.23 17.58 -60.73
CA LEU A 332 1.19 16.69 -61.89
C LEU A 332 0.90 17.42 -63.21
N ASN A 333 0.42 18.67 -63.13
CA ASN A 333 0.25 19.59 -64.26
C ASN A 333 1.50 20.45 -64.46
#